data_AF-A0A537J881-F1
#
_entry.id   AF-A0A537J881-F1
#
_cell.length_a   1.000
_cell.length_b   1.000
_cell.length_c   1.000
_cell.angle_alpha   90.00
_cell.angle_beta   90.00
_cell.angle_gamma   90.00
#
_symmetry.space_group_name_H-M   'P 1'
#
loop_
_entity.id
_entity.type
_entity.pdbx_description
1 polymer ?
#
loop_
_entity_poly.entity_id
_entity_poly.type
_entity_poly.pdbx_seq_one_letter_code
_entity_poly.pdbx_strand_id
1 'polypeptide(L)' 'MNINKEWHQAHPMPKNPSVDQRIEWHIEHSKNCACRDIPPKLKMEIKKRNIKLPGKKSA' A
#
# COMPACT_ATOMS: atom_id res chain seq x y z
N MET A 1 7.33 13.28 -10.00
CA MET A 1 6.88 12.17 -9.13
C MET A 1 7.94 11.97 -8.06
N ASN A 2 7.65 12.29 -6.79
CA ASN A 2 8.59 12.10 -5.69
C ASN A 2 8.45 10.67 -5.16
N ILE A 3 9.33 9.79 -5.64
CA ILE A 3 9.48 8.45 -5.10
C ILE A 3 10.39 8.53 -3.86
N ASN A 4 9.92 8.01 -2.73
CA ASN A 4 10.76 7.84 -1.54
C ASN A 4 11.67 6.63 -1.76
N LYS A 5 12.87 6.87 -2.30
CA LYS A 5 13.83 5.81 -2.66
C LYS A 5 14.26 4.99 -1.45
N GLU A 6 14.50 5.65 -0.31
CA GLU A 6 14.90 4.98 0.93
C GLU A 6 13.83 4.00 1.39
N TRP A 7 12.56 4.40 1.36
CA TRP A 7 11.45 3.52 1.71
C TRP A 7 11.36 2.31 0.77
N HIS A 8 11.51 2.51 -0.54
CA HIS A 8 11.49 1.41 -1.51
C HIS A 8 12.67 0.44 -1.37
N GLN A 9 13.83 0.92 -0.93
CA GLN A 9 15.01 0.08 -0.65
C GLN A 9 14.83 -0.73 0.64
N ALA A 10 14.26 -0.12 1.69
CA ALA A 10 14.00 -0.78 2.96
C ALA A 10 12.79 -1.73 2.90
N HIS A 11 11.77 -1.40 2.10
CA HIS A 11 10.52 -2.16 1.95
C HIS A 11 10.30 -2.52 0.47
N PRO A 12 11.13 -3.40 -0.11
CA PRO A 12 10.87 -3.90 -1.45
C PRO A 12 9.64 -4.80 -1.45
N MET A 13 8.84 -4.74 -2.53
CA MET A 13 7.72 -5.67 -2.71
C MET A 13 8.28 -7.11 -2.82
N PRO A 14 7.77 -8.07 -2.03
CA PRO A 14 8.16 -9.47 -2.17
C PRO A 14 7.86 -10.00 -3.58
N LYS A 15 8.62 -11.00 -4.04
CA LYS A 15 8.45 -11.58 -5.39
C LYS A 15 7.07 -12.22 -5.58
N ASN A 16 6.57 -12.91 -4.56
CA ASN A 16 5.24 -13.53 -4.52
C ASN A 16 4.53 -13.13 -3.23
N PRO A 17 4.06 -11.87 -3.10
CA PRO A 17 3.41 -11.42 -1.89
C PRO A 17 2.01 -12.02 -1.82
N SER A 18 1.64 -12.51 -0.64
CA SER A 18 0.25 -12.81 -0.33
C SER A 18 -0.60 -11.53 -0.45
N VAL A 19 -1.92 -11.70 -0.59
CA VAL A 19 -2.82 -10.56 -0.73
C VAL A 19 -2.72 -9.62 0.47
N ASP A 20 -2.61 -10.17 1.68
CA ASP A 20 -2.42 -9.39 2.92
C ASP A 20 -1.10 -8.61 2.92
N GLN A 21 0.02 -9.27 2.63
CA GLN A 21 1.33 -8.60 2.51
C GLN A 21 1.29 -7.48 1.47
N ARG A 22 0.61 -7.71 0.35
CA ARG A 22 0.46 -6.70 -0.71
C ARG A 22 -0.39 -5.52 -0.23
N ILE A 23 -1.44 -5.77 0.54
CA ILE A 23 -2.29 -4.74 1.16
C ILE A 23 -1.47 -3.92 2.16
N GLU A 24 -0.78 -4.57 3.08
CA GLU A 24 0.07 -3.93 4.11
C GLU A 24 1.17 -3.09 3.47
N TRP A 25 1.87 -3.64 2.48
CA TRP A 25 2.89 -2.92 1.73
C TRP A 25 2.32 -1.67 1.08
N HIS A 26 1.16 -1.76 0.42
CA HIS A 26 0.52 -0.60 -0.23
C HIS A 26 0.02 0.44 0.77
N ILE A 27 -0.41 0.00 1.95
CA ILE A 27 -0.82 0.85 3.07
C ILE A 27 0.37 1.68 3.56
N GLU A 28 1.52 1.04 3.81
CA GLU A 28 2.72 1.72 4.27
C GLU A 28 3.36 2.57 3.18
N HIS A 29 3.33 2.07 1.94
CA HIS A 29 3.74 2.79 0.75
C HIS A 29 2.98 4.10 0.65
N SER A 30 1.65 4.08 0.75
CA SER A 30 0.82 5.29 0.70
C SER A 30 1.13 6.31 1.80
N LYS A 31 1.71 5.89 2.95
CA LYS A 31 2.11 6.80 4.03
C LYS A 31 3.47 7.47 3.80
N ASN A 32 4.39 6.76 3.15
CA ASN A 32 5.79 7.18 2.98
C ASN A 32 6.11 7.66 1.56
N CYS A 33 5.34 7.21 0.57
CA CYS A 33 5.59 7.36 -0.85
C CYS A 33 4.27 7.30 -1.66
N ALA A 34 3.77 8.44 -2.10
CA ALA A 34 2.55 8.50 -2.94
C ALA A 34 2.84 8.28 -4.43
N CYS A 35 3.92 7.57 -4.80
CA CYS A 35 4.29 7.41 -6.21
C CYS A 35 3.28 6.56 -7.01
N ARG A 36 2.47 5.75 -6.30
CA ARG A 36 1.44 4.89 -6.90
C ARG A 36 0.30 4.65 -5.93
N ASP A 37 -0.92 4.83 -6.40
CA ASP A 37 -2.14 4.50 -5.66
C ASP A 37 -2.35 2.99 -5.49
N ILE A 38 -3.13 2.62 -4.47
CA ILE A 38 -3.54 1.23 -4.22
C ILE A 38 -4.39 0.74 -5.42
N PRO A 39 -4.02 -0.39 -6.05
CA PRO A 39 -4.76 -0.99 -7.16
C PRO A 39 -6.23 -1.26 -6.82
N PRO A 40 -7.16 -1.11 -7.79
CA PRO A 40 -8.59 -1.33 -7.57
C PRO A 40 -8.90 -2.74 -7.08
N LYS A 41 -8.18 -3.76 -7.56
CA LYS A 41 -8.33 -5.15 -7.11
C LYS A 41 -8.04 -5.32 -5.62
N LEU A 42 -7.02 -4.63 -5.09
CA LEU A 42 -6.73 -4.63 -3.66
C LEU A 42 -7.75 -3.83 -2.87
N LYS A 43 -8.18 -2.66 -3.37
CA LYS A 43 -9.25 -1.86 -2.73
C LYS A 43 -10.53 -2.68 -2.58
N MET A 44 -10.90 -3.46 -3.61
CA MET A 44 -12.04 -4.38 -3.55
C MET A 44 -11.84 -5.45 -2.49
N GLU A 45 -10.65 -6.07 -2.45
CA GLU A 45 -10.37 -7.13 -1.48
C GLU A 45 -10.40 -6.59 -0.03
N ILE A 46 -9.80 -5.42 0.20
CA ILE A 46 -9.82 -4.73 1.48
C ILE A 46 -11.25 -4.42 1.92
N LYS A 47 -12.08 -3.91 1.00
CA LYS A 47 -13.51 -3.66 1.23
C LYS A 47 -14.27 -4.96 1.53
N LYS A 48 -13.99 -6.04 0.79
CA LYS A 48 -14.59 -7.36 0.96
C LYS A 48 -14.25 -7.98 2.31
N ARG A 49 -12.98 -7.83 2.74
CA ARG A 49 -12.47 -8.33 4.02
C ARG A 49 -12.79 -7.40 5.20
N ASN A 50 -13.46 -6.26 4.95
CA ASN A 50 -13.74 -5.23 5.95
C ASN A 50 -12.48 -4.75 6.71
N ILE A 51 -11.34 -4.78 6.04
CA ILE A 51 -10.05 -4.34 6.60
C ILE A 51 -10.05 -2.81 6.61
N LYS A 52 -9.81 -2.21 7.78
CA LYS A 52 -9.67 -0.76 7.90
C LYS A 52 -8.38 -0.33 7.18
N LEU A 53 -8.53 0.32 6.03
CA LEU A 53 -7.44 1.12 5.47
C LEU A 53 -7.03 2.16 6.52
N PRO A 54 -5.72 2.41 6.76
CA PRO A 54 -5.34 3.60 7.47
C PRO A 54 -5.91 4.75 6.67
N GLY A 55 -6.81 5.49 7.35
CA GLY A 55 -7.58 6.54 6.73
C GLY A 55 -6.66 7.42 5.92
N LYS A 56 -7.12 7.80 4.72
CA LYS A 56 -6.65 9.04 4.11
C LYS A 56 -6.63 10.06 5.23
N LYS A 57 -5.48 10.68 5.51
CA LYS A 57 -5.46 11.87 6.34
C LYS A 57 -6.40 12.86 5.65
N SER A 58 -7.61 12.98 6.17
CA SER A 58 -8.41 14.18 6.00
C SER A 58 -7.63 15.26 6.74
N ALA A 59 -6.88 16.06 5.98
CA ALA A 59 -6.51 17.40 6.39
C ALA A 59 -7.59 18.33 5.83
#